data_AF-A0A1B9MPZ7-F1
#
_entry.id   AF-A0A1B9MPZ7-F1
#
_cell.length_a   1.000
_cell.length_b   1.000
_cell.length_c   1.000
_cell.angle_alpha   90.00
_cell.angle_beta   90.00
_cell.angle_gamma   90.00
#
_symmetry.space_group_name_H-M   'P 1'
#
loop_
_entity.id
_entity.type
_entity.pdbx_description
1 polymer ?
#
loop_
_entity_poly.entity_id
_entity_poly.type
_entity_poly.pdbx_seq_one_letter_code
_entity_poly.pdbx_strand_id
1 'polypeptide(L)'
;MNKIGKVELVVTSLLSILLDDTLEYYKTHLSDPSKSTNDNDPYARARSIITKLSDKDQEKIFNFLRIVIVDTMSTIFGTIDGSCFPLNNMLIF
;
A
#
# COMPACT_ATOMS: atom_id res chain seq x y z
N MET A 1 -11.37 29.33 1.60
CA MET A 1 -10.34 28.32 1.27
C MET A 1 -10.33 28.13 -0.24
N ASN A 2 -9.22 28.45 -0.92
CA ASN A 2 -9.14 28.41 -2.38
C ASN A 2 -9.19 26.95 -2.88
N LYS A 3 -9.72 26.70 -4.09
CA LYS A 3 -10.03 25.35 -4.60
C LYS A 3 -8.80 24.42 -4.62
N ILE A 4 -7.61 24.99 -4.88
CA ILE A 4 -6.31 24.31 -4.91
C ILE A 4 -5.96 23.69 -3.54
N GLY A 5 -6.16 24.43 -2.45
CA GLY A 5 -5.86 23.94 -1.10
C GLY A 5 -6.76 22.80 -0.62
N LYS A 6 -7.94 22.60 -1.24
CA LYS A 6 -8.79 21.43 -0.95
C LYS A 6 -8.28 20.15 -1.62
N VAL A 7 -7.73 20.25 -2.83
CA VAL A 7 -7.22 19.09 -3.56
C VAL A 7 -5.95 18.56 -2.91
N GLU A 8 -5.02 19.46 -2.59
CA GLU A 8 -3.78 19.10 -1.90
C GLU A 8 -4.08 18.40 -0.56
N LEU A 9 -5.02 18.93 0.22
CA LEU A 9 -5.46 18.33 1.48
C LEU A 9 -6.01 16.91 1.29
N VAL A 10 -6.81 16.67 0.25
CA VAL A 10 -7.37 15.33 -0.05
C VAL A 10 -6.25 14.36 -0.42
N VAL A 11 -5.32 14.78 -1.28
CA VAL A 11 -4.16 13.97 -1.71
C VAL A 11 -3.29 13.59 -0.51
N THR A 12 -2.91 14.56 0.32
CA THR A 12 -2.07 14.30 1.50
C THR A 12 -2.78 13.44 2.53
N SER A 13 -4.09 13.61 2.71
CA SER A 13 -4.88 12.78 3.65
C SER A 13 -4.97 11.33 3.18
N LEU A 14 -5.26 11.10 1.91
CA LEU A 14 -5.32 9.76 1.34
C LEU A 14 -3.96 9.07 1.37
N LEU A 15 -2.89 9.81 1.07
CA LEU A 15 -1.53 9.27 1.15
C LEU A 15 -1.18 8.85 2.57
N SER A 16 -1.51 9.65 3.59
CA SER A 16 -1.29 9.29 5.00
C SER A 16 -2.09 8.06 5.41
N ILE A 17 -3.39 7.95 5.06
CA ILE A 17 -4.20 6.76 5.37
C ILE A 17 -3.58 5.48 4.77
N LEU A 18 -3.04 5.56 3.55
CA LEU A 18 -2.47 4.40 2.89
C LEU A 18 -1.06 4.05 3.37
N LEU A 19 -0.23 5.06 3.64
CA LEU A 19 1.16 4.85 4.06
C LEU A 19 1.33 4.62 5.55
N ASP A 20 0.42 5.15 6.37
CA ASP A 20 0.48 5.04 7.81
C ASP A 20 -0.45 3.91 8.24
N ASP A 21 -1.77 4.11 8.19
CA ASP A 21 -2.73 3.15 8.74
C ASP A 21 -2.71 1.81 8.00
N THR A 22 -2.75 1.84 6.66
CA THR A 22 -2.87 0.62 5.85
C THR A 22 -1.55 -0.17 5.82
N LEU A 23 -0.41 0.51 5.67
CA LEU A 23 0.89 -0.16 5.70
C LEU A 23 1.20 -0.74 7.09
N GLU A 24 0.86 -0.03 8.15
CA GLU A 24 1.03 -0.54 9.52
C GLU A 24 0.10 -1.73 9.81
N TYR A 25 -1.12 -1.69 9.27
CA TYR A 25 -2.01 -2.85 9.28
C TYR A 25 -1.37 -4.07 8.60
N TYR A 26 -0.76 -3.89 7.41
CA TYR A 26 -0.03 -4.99 6.77
C TYR A 26 1.17 -5.46 7.59
N LYS A 27 1.97 -4.55 8.15
CA LYS A 27 3.12 -4.91 8.99
C LYS A 27 2.72 -5.78 10.16
N THR A 28 1.72 -5.34 10.92
CA THR A 28 1.21 -6.08 12.08
C THR A 28 0.63 -7.43 11.68
N HIS A 29 -0.13 -7.50 10.58
CA HIS A 29 -0.76 -8.74 10.13
C HIS A 29 0.14 -9.64 9.30
N LEU A 30 1.33 -9.23 8.88
CA LEU A 30 2.25 -10.10 8.14
C LEU A 30 3.43 -10.56 8.99
N SER A 31 3.74 -9.82 10.05
CA SER A 31 4.88 -10.11 10.93
C SER A 31 4.47 -10.83 12.21
N ASP A 32 3.17 -10.89 12.54
CA ASP A 32 2.67 -11.59 13.73
C ASP A 32 2.59 -13.11 13.50
N PRO A 33 3.46 -13.93 14.13
CA PRO A 33 3.49 -15.38 13.97
C PRO A 33 2.40 -16.10 14.78
N SER A 34 1.72 -15.41 15.71
CA SER A 34 0.68 -16.00 16.56
C SER A 34 -0.67 -16.18 15.86
N LYS A 35 -0.84 -15.51 14.73
CA LYS A 35 -2.06 -15.53 13.93
C LYS A 35 -2.15 -16.79 13.09
N SER A 36 -3.39 -17.19 12.79
CA SER A 36 -3.68 -18.39 12.04
C SER A 36 -2.98 -18.41 10.69
N THR A 37 -2.38 -19.56 10.35
CA THR A 37 -1.85 -19.85 9.02
C THR A 37 -2.84 -20.67 8.18
N ASN A 38 -4.12 -20.66 8.53
CA ASN A 38 -5.13 -21.37 7.74
C ASN A 38 -5.39 -20.65 6.40
N ASP A 39 -5.87 -21.39 5.40
CA ASP A 39 -6.13 -20.83 4.07
C ASP A 39 -7.30 -19.82 4.03
N ASN A 40 -8.02 -19.64 5.14
CA ASN A 40 -9.10 -18.66 5.26
C ASN A 40 -8.60 -17.26 5.64
N ASP A 41 -7.38 -17.12 6.16
CA ASP A 41 -6.73 -15.83 6.36
C ASP A 41 -6.06 -15.39 5.03
N PRO A 42 -6.48 -14.28 4.41
CA PRO A 42 -5.86 -13.79 3.17
C PRO A 42 -4.37 -13.46 3.32
N TYR A 43 -3.90 -13.28 4.57
CA TYR A 43 -2.50 -13.02 4.88
C TYR A 43 -1.69 -14.28 5.19
N ALA A 44 -2.32 -15.44 5.40
CA ALA A 44 -1.64 -16.65 5.91
C ALA A 44 -0.41 -17.04 5.09
N ARG A 45 -0.53 -17.04 3.76
CA ARG A 45 0.57 -17.44 2.86
C ARG A 45 1.74 -16.47 2.96
N ALA A 46 1.48 -15.16 2.86
CA ALA A 46 2.51 -14.15 2.95
C ALA A 46 3.15 -14.11 4.36
N ARG A 47 2.33 -14.17 5.41
CA ARG A 47 2.75 -14.24 6.81
C ARG A 47 3.67 -15.45 7.06
N SER A 48 3.36 -16.61 6.51
CA SER A 48 4.18 -17.83 6.66
C SER A 48 5.59 -17.74 6.05
N ILE A 49 5.79 -16.77 5.15
CA ILE A 49 7.09 -16.48 4.52
C ILE A 49 7.77 -15.35 5.29
N ILE A 50 7.06 -14.25 5.54
CA ILE A 50 7.60 -13.04 6.18
C ILE A 50 8.11 -13.33 7.59
N THR A 51 7.36 -14.12 8.39
CA THR A 51 7.77 -14.50 9.76
C THR A 51 9.05 -15.34 9.83
N LYS A 52 9.50 -15.94 8.71
CA LYS A 52 10.77 -16.68 8.64
C LYS A 52 11.97 -15.79 8.33
N LEU A 53 11.75 -14.54 7.96
CA LEU A 53 12.80 -13.59 7.63
C LEU A 53 13.29 -12.87 8.89
N SER A 54 14.54 -12.40 8.84
CA SER A 54 15.06 -11.49 9.85
C SER A 54 14.31 -10.16 9.85
N ASP A 55 14.24 -9.47 10.98
CA ASP A 55 13.57 -8.16 11.09
C ASP A 55 14.07 -7.16 10.02
N LYS A 56 15.38 -7.19 9.71
CA LYS A 56 15.99 -6.37 8.66
C LYS A 56 15.49 -6.71 7.26
N ASP A 57 15.22 -7.98 6.98
CA ASP A 57 14.70 -8.39 5.68
C ASP A 57 13.20 -8.17 5.56
N GLN A 58 12.45 -8.32 6.66
CA GLN A 58 11.06 -7.91 6.73
C GLN A 58 10.92 -6.40 6.46
N GLU A 59 11.78 -5.58 7.06
CA GLU A 59 11.80 -4.13 6.84
C GLU A 59 11.99 -3.78 5.35
N LYS A 60 12.90 -4.47 4.64
CA LYS A 60 13.09 -4.28 3.19
C LYS A 60 11.81 -4.57 2.40
N ILE A 61 11.07 -5.62 2.75
CA ILE A 61 9.80 -5.96 2.10
C ILE A 61 8.76 -4.86 2.34
N PHE A 62 8.62 -4.38 3.57
CA PHE A 62 7.66 -3.31 3.86
C PHE A 62 8.04 -1.97 3.23
N ASN A 63 9.34 -1.67 3.14
CA ASN A 63 9.82 -0.50 2.39
C ASN A 63 9.52 -0.63 0.89
N PHE A 64 9.64 -1.84 0.33
CA PHE A 64 9.21 -2.08 -1.05
C PHE A 64 7.70 -1.91 -1.23
N LEU A 65 6.87 -2.43 -0.32
CA LEU A 65 5.41 -2.21 -0.34
C LEU A 65 5.05 -0.73 -0.23
N ARG A 66 5.79 0.05 0.58
CA ARG A 66 5.64 1.50 0.66
C ARG A 66 5.82 2.16 -0.71
N ILE A 67 6.85 1.76 -1.47
CA ILE A 67 7.10 2.26 -2.82
C ILE A 67 5.94 1.91 -3.76
N VAL A 68 5.46 0.66 -3.74
CA VAL A 68 4.32 0.21 -4.56
C VAL A 68 3.06 1.04 -4.28
N ILE A 69 2.78 1.36 -3.02
CA ILE A 69 1.65 2.21 -2.64
C ILE A 69 1.83 3.62 -3.21
N VAL A 70 3.02 4.22 -3.07
CA VAL A 70 3.33 5.55 -3.62
C VAL A 70 3.18 5.59 -5.13
N ASP A 71 3.70 4.59 -5.85
CA ASP A 71 3.63 4.51 -7.31
C ASP A 71 2.17 4.37 -7.80
N THR A 72 1.39 3.53 -7.10
CA THR A 72 -0.04 3.33 -7.39
C THR A 72 -0.82 4.63 -7.19
N MET A 73 -0.58 5.32 -6.08
CA MET A 73 -1.24 6.59 -5.78
C MET A 73 -0.83 7.70 -6.75
N SER A 74 0.45 7.74 -7.13
CA SER A 74 0.96 8.66 -8.14
C SER A 74 0.27 8.43 -9.49
N THR A 75 0.04 7.17 -9.86
CA THR A 75 -0.69 6.80 -11.08
C THR A 75 -2.16 7.23 -11.02
N ILE A 76 -2.86 6.94 -9.92
CA ILE A 76 -4.27 7.32 -9.73
C ILE A 76 -4.43 8.84 -9.75
N PHE A 77 -3.63 9.57 -8.98
CA PHE A 77 -3.70 11.03 -8.94
C PHE A 77 -3.26 11.67 -10.24
N GLY A 78 -2.23 11.13 -10.88
CA GLY A 78 -1.82 11.55 -12.23
C GLY A 78 -2.91 11.32 -13.27
N THR A 79 -3.72 10.27 -13.12
CA THR A 79 -4.90 10.03 -13.97
C THR A 79 -5.99 11.06 -13.72
N ILE A 80 -6.25 11.41 -12.45
CA ILE A 80 -7.28 12.38 -12.07
C ILE A 80 -6.91 13.80 -12.49
N ASP A 81 -5.64 14.20 -12.37
CA ASP A 81 -5.17 15.54 -12.73
C ASP A 81 -4.76 15.70 -14.21
N GLY A 82 -4.71 14.58 -14.95
CA GLY A 82 -4.37 14.54 -16.38
C GLY A 82 -2.88 14.55 -16.68
N SER A 83 -2.00 14.48 -15.68
CA SER A 83 -0.54 14.39 -15.85
C SER A 83 -0.04 12.99 -16.23
N CYS A 84 -0.82 11.95 -15.92
CA CYS A 84 -0.54 10.56 -16.27
C CYS A 84 -1.79 9.92 -16.85
N PHE A 85 -1.85 9.72 -18.17
CA PHE A 85 -2.93 8.95 -18.78
C PHE A 85 -2.55 7.47 -18.82
N PRO A 86 -3.36 6.56 -18.26
CA PRO A 86 -3.16 5.14 -18.47
C PRO A 86 -3.29 4.85 -19.96
N LEU A 87 -2.30 4.15 -20.54
CA LEU A 87 -2.42 3.59 -21.88
C LEU A 87 -3.68 2.73 -21.91
N ASN A 88 -4.58 3.02 -22.86
CA ASN A 88 -5.97 2.58 -22.93
C ASN A 88 -6.16 1.07 -23.21
N ASN A 89 -5.34 0.19 -22.62
CA ASN A 89 -5.32 -1.26 -22.86
C ASN A 89 -5.30 -2.11 -21.58
N MET A 90 -5.39 -1.54 -20.38
CA MET A 90 -5.43 -2.35 -19.15
C MET A 90 -6.87 -2.68 -18.80
N LEU A 91 -7.27 -3.92 -19.15
CA LEU A 91 -8.43 -4.60 -18.60
C LEU A 91 -8.51 -4.36 -17.08
N ILE A 92 -9.60 -3.73 -16.67
CA ILE A 92 -10.03 -3.69 -15.27
C ILE A 92 -10.41 -5.14 -14.93
N PHE A 93 -9.71 -5.75 -13.97
CA PHE A 93 -10.11 -7.04 -13.38
C PHE A 93 -11.42 -6.90 -12.61
#